data_AF-A0A382BG01-F1
#
_entry.id   AF-A0A382BG01-F1
#
_cell.length_a   1.000
_cell.length_b   1.000
_cell.length_c   1.000
_cell.angle_alpha   90.00
_cell.angle_beta   90.00
_cell.angle_gamma   90.00
#
_symmetry.space_group_name_H-M   'P 1'
#
loop_
_entity.id
_entity.type
_entity.pdbx_description
1 polymer ?
#
loop_
_entity_poly.entity_id
_entity_poly.type
_entity_poly.pdbx_seq_one_letter_code
_entity_poly.pdbx_strand_id
1 'polypeptide(L)'
;IPVLTAIAKDPNVRLGIRNKAVQILGKKSPEDVATAFAELLGDPNTNLEVREFAINTMAGVKQENLILALLNTYNTGKSQYYTLLNTMLSALGEFNEPEVKLAVVEIASSEDYPIDIRKKAIDNLGAFKDARVIPKILPILENKENYVYYDNILDMVYMLGEEKIWAEQVRRMAYKASFSRREHE
;
A
#
# COMPACT_ATOMS: atom_id res chain seq x y z
N ILE A 1 23.54 -13.50 -4.82
CA ILE A 1 22.30 -13.05 -4.14
C ILE A 1 22.27 -13.54 -2.69
N PRO A 2 22.42 -14.84 -2.40
CA PRO A 2 22.37 -15.36 -1.01
C PRO A 2 23.30 -14.64 -0.03
N VAL A 3 24.53 -14.32 -0.45
CA VAL A 3 25.50 -13.57 0.37
C VAL A 3 25.01 -12.15 0.69
N LEU A 4 24.42 -11.45 -0.27
CA LEU A 4 23.91 -10.09 -0.05
C LEU A 4 22.68 -10.12 0.87
N THR A 5 21.82 -11.11 0.71
CA THR A 5 20.67 -11.35 1.59
C THR A 5 21.13 -11.62 3.03
N ALA A 6 22.13 -12.49 3.22
CA ALA A 6 22.71 -12.78 4.52
C ALA A 6 23.32 -11.52 5.18
N ILE A 7 24.11 -10.75 4.42
CA ILE A 7 24.70 -9.48 4.89
C ILE A 7 23.61 -8.50 5.33
N ALA A 8 22.52 -8.38 4.57
CA ALA A 8 21.45 -7.44 4.88
C ALA A 8 20.59 -7.85 6.09
N LYS A 9 20.49 -9.16 6.39
CA LYS A 9 19.76 -9.70 7.55
C LYS A 9 20.57 -9.71 8.85
N ASP A 10 21.89 -9.79 8.77
CA ASP A 10 22.76 -9.92 9.94
C ASP A 10 22.73 -8.64 10.83
N PRO A 11 22.21 -8.72 12.08
CA PRO A 11 22.15 -7.59 12.98
C PRO A 11 23.53 -7.11 13.47
N ASN A 12 24.58 -7.95 13.33
CA ASN A 12 25.94 -7.60 13.71
C ASN A 12 26.66 -6.79 12.62
N VAL A 13 26.10 -6.76 11.40
CA VAL A 13 26.65 -5.96 10.30
C VAL A 13 26.18 -4.51 10.44
N ARG A 14 27.10 -3.56 10.23
CA ARG A 14 26.78 -2.13 10.27
C ARG A 14 25.68 -1.78 9.26
N LEU A 15 24.71 -0.97 9.69
CA LEU A 15 23.56 -0.54 8.88
C LEU A 15 23.94 -0.06 7.46
N GLY A 16 24.98 0.77 7.33
CA GLY A 16 25.42 1.25 6.02
C GLY A 16 25.85 0.13 5.05
N ILE A 17 26.44 -0.95 5.57
CA ILE A 17 26.82 -2.13 4.77
C ILE A 17 25.58 -2.94 4.40
N ARG A 18 24.62 -3.08 5.32
CA ARG A 18 23.32 -3.73 5.07
C ARG A 18 22.56 -3.00 3.96
N ASN A 19 22.42 -1.68 4.06
CA ASN A 19 21.81 -0.85 3.02
C ASN A 19 22.57 -0.93 1.70
N LYS A 20 23.91 -1.03 1.72
CA LYS A 20 24.69 -1.24 0.50
C LYS A 20 24.41 -2.60 -0.15
N ALA A 21 24.27 -3.65 0.65
CA ALA A 21 23.91 -4.97 0.14
C ALA A 21 22.52 -4.97 -0.51
N VAL A 22 21.54 -4.30 0.11
CA VAL A 22 20.20 -4.08 -0.46
C VAL A 22 20.27 -3.25 -1.75
N GLN A 23 21.06 -2.18 -1.80
CA GLN A 23 21.26 -1.38 -3.01
C GLN A 23 21.86 -2.22 -4.15
N ILE A 24 22.77 -3.14 -3.84
CA ILE A 24 23.37 -4.04 -4.84
C ILE A 24 22.34 -5.08 -5.30
N LEU A 25 21.51 -5.60 -4.39
CA LEU A 25 20.38 -6.49 -4.74
C LEU A 25 19.41 -5.78 -5.69
N GLY A 26 19.03 -4.53 -5.41
CA GLY A 26 18.13 -3.75 -6.28
C GLY A 26 18.66 -3.49 -7.70
N LYS A 27 19.95 -3.74 -7.96
CA LYS A 27 20.56 -3.62 -9.30
C LYS A 27 20.65 -4.96 -10.04
N LYS A 28 20.22 -6.07 -9.43
CA LYS A 28 20.17 -7.39 -10.07
C LYS A 28 18.87 -7.56 -10.85
N SER A 29 18.77 -8.65 -11.61
CA SER A 29 17.55 -8.93 -12.37
C SER A 29 16.38 -9.08 -11.37
N PRO A 30 15.19 -8.53 -11.68
CA PRO A 30 14.03 -8.61 -10.80
C PRO A 30 13.65 -10.06 -10.43
N GLU A 31 13.77 -10.98 -11.39
CA GLU A 31 13.46 -12.40 -11.22
C GLU A 31 14.34 -13.05 -10.15
N ASP A 32 15.60 -12.64 -10.07
CA ASP A 32 16.56 -13.25 -9.14
C ASP A 32 16.43 -12.70 -7.70
N VAL A 33 15.84 -11.52 -7.51
CA VAL A 33 15.86 -10.82 -6.21
C VAL A 33 14.54 -10.79 -5.46
N ALA A 34 13.43 -11.17 -6.08
CA ALA A 34 12.14 -11.22 -5.40
C ALA A 34 12.20 -12.06 -4.11
N THR A 35 12.75 -13.28 -4.17
CA THR A 35 12.89 -14.13 -2.98
C THR A 35 13.76 -13.49 -1.90
N ALA A 36 14.87 -12.85 -2.29
CA ALA A 36 15.78 -12.19 -1.35
C ALA A 36 15.12 -11.00 -0.63
N PHE A 37 14.31 -10.23 -1.34
CA PHE A 37 13.58 -9.12 -0.76
C PHE A 37 12.41 -9.59 0.11
N ALA A 38 11.68 -10.62 -0.29
CA ALA A 38 10.65 -11.24 0.55
C ALA A 38 11.25 -11.75 1.88
N GLU A 39 12.40 -12.42 1.83
CA GLU A 39 13.14 -12.83 3.02
C GLU A 39 13.56 -11.65 3.90
N LEU A 40 14.04 -10.56 3.32
CA LEU A 40 14.45 -9.38 4.07
C LEU A 40 13.28 -8.73 4.82
N LEU A 41 12.12 -8.66 4.16
CA LEU A 41 10.95 -7.97 4.66
C LEU A 41 10.20 -8.80 5.72
N GLY A 42 10.24 -10.13 5.58
CA GLY A 42 9.65 -11.09 6.52
C GLY A 42 10.55 -11.49 7.70
N ASP A 43 11.87 -11.26 7.66
CA ASP A 43 12.76 -11.70 8.76
C ASP A 43 12.70 -10.74 9.96
N PRO A 44 12.27 -11.20 11.16
CA PRO A 44 12.19 -10.39 12.38
C PRO A 44 13.52 -9.74 12.81
N ASN A 45 14.67 -10.27 12.37
CA ASN A 45 16.00 -9.73 12.66
C ASN A 45 16.41 -8.59 11.69
N THR A 46 15.70 -8.43 10.57
CA THR A 46 15.89 -7.29 9.69
C THR A 46 15.27 -6.05 10.33
N ASN A 47 16.09 -5.03 10.62
CA ASN A 47 15.58 -3.80 11.24
C ASN A 47 14.77 -2.97 10.24
N LEU A 48 13.88 -2.12 10.78
CA LEU A 48 12.93 -1.33 10.01
C LEU A 48 13.59 -0.49 8.90
N GLU A 49 14.73 0.16 9.17
CA GLU A 49 15.43 0.96 8.16
C GLU A 49 15.90 0.14 6.95
N VAL A 50 16.38 -1.10 7.16
CA VAL A 50 16.80 -1.96 6.04
C VAL A 50 15.60 -2.41 5.22
N ARG A 51 14.45 -2.63 5.88
CA ARG A 51 13.19 -2.96 5.21
C ARG A 51 12.64 -1.77 4.41
N GLU A 52 12.64 -0.57 4.98
CA GLU A 52 12.25 0.66 4.29
C GLU A 52 13.17 0.95 3.10
N PHE A 53 14.48 0.81 3.30
CA PHE A 53 15.47 0.99 2.24
C PHE A 53 15.28 -0.05 1.13
N ALA A 54 14.93 -1.28 1.48
CA ALA A 54 14.56 -2.31 0.52
C ALA A 54 13.33 -1.91 -0.29
N ILE A 55 12.25 -1.46 0.35
CA ILE A 55 11.04 -0.99 -0.36
C ILE A 55 11.36 0.17 -1.31
N ASN A 56 12.07 1.18 -0.83
CA ASN A 56 12.44 2.34 -1.65
C ASN A 56 13.34 1.95 -2.84
N THR A 57 14.24 0.99 -2.63
CA THR A 57 15.09 0.45 -3.70
C THR A 57 14.27 -0.34 -4.72
N MET A 58 13.21 -1.03 -4.28
CA MET A 58 12.32 -1.82 -5.13
C MET A 58 11.26 -1.00 -5.87
N ALA A 59 10.96 0.22 -5.46
CA ALA A 59 10.10 1.11 -6.23
C ALA A 59 10.61 1.28 -7.69
N GLY A 60 11.91 1.13 -7.91
CA GLY A 60 12.53 1.12 -9.24
C GLY A 60 12.61 -0.25 -9.94
N VAL A 61 12.21 -1.35 -9.30
CA VAL A 61 12.35 -2.74 -9.78
C VAL A 61 10.95 -3.32 -10.04
N LYS A 62 10.53 -3.31 -11.31
CA LYS A 62 9.22 -3.78 -11.76
C LYS A 62 9.09 -5.31 -11.68
N GLN A 63 8.69 -5.93 -10.56
CA GLN A 63 8.06 -7.26 -10.58
C GLN A 63 7.05 -7.52 -9.44
N GLU A 64 5.88 -7.99 -9.88
CA GLU A 64 4.60 -8.32 -9.24
C GLU A 64 4.65 -9.43 -8.16
N ASN A 65 5.51 -10.43 -8.34
CA ASN A 65 5.64 -11.57 -7.41
C ASN A 65 6.12 -11.16 -6.01
N LEU A 66 6.77 -10.01 -5.92
CA LEU A 66 7.35 -9.48 -4.68
C LEU A 66 6.34 -8.77 -3.80
N ILE A 67 5.37 -8.09 -4.43
CA ILE A 67 4.22 -7.47 -3.76
C ILE A 67 3.32 -8.54 -3.17
N LEU A 68 3.09 -9.64 -3.90
CA LEU A 68 2.33 -10.79 -3.43
C LEU A 68 3.05 -11.58 -2.32
N ALA A 69 4.38 -11.75 -2.42
CA ALA A 69 5.17 -12.34 -1.34
C ALA A 69 5.13 -11.50 -0.05
N LEU A 70 5.15 -10.17 -0.18
CA LEU A 70 4.99 -9.22 0.92
C LEU A 70 3.64 -9.33 1.62
N LEU A 71 2.55 -9.43 0.85
CA LEU A 71 1.20 -9.65 1.35
C LEU A 71 1.08 -11.01 2.07
N ASN A 72 1.78 -12.05 1.59
CA ASN A 72 1.77 -13.40 2.18
C ASN A 72 2.65 -13.57 3.43
N THR A 73 3.72 -12.78 3.61
CA THR A 73 4.58 -12.81 4.83
C THR A 73 3.95 -12.15 6.07
N TYR A 74 2.62 -12.09 6.10
CA TYR A 74 1.80 -11.53 7.15
C TYR A 74 1.91 -12.36 8.45
N ASN A 75 2.91 -12.09 9.30
CA ASN A 75 2.93 -12.53 10.71
C ASN A 75 4.04 -11.92 11.59
N THR A 76 4.23 -10.59 11.59
CA THR A 76 5.06 -9.96 12.65
C THR A 76 4.68 -8.51 12.97
N GLY A 77 4.09 -8.29 14.15
CA GLY A 77 4.04 -7.02 14.91
C GLY A 77 3.29 -5.81 14.30
N LYS A 78 2.18 -5.38 14.93
CA LYS A 78 1.26 -4.33 14.43
C LYS A 78 1.86 -2.94 14.14
N SER A 79 2.84 -2.42 14.90
CA SER A 79 3.28 -1.01 14.71
C SER A 79 4.33 -0.81 13.61
N GLN A 80 5.35 -1.68 13.56
CA GLN A 80 6.38 -1.65 12.51
C GLN A 80 5.80 -2.00 11.13
N TYR A 81 4.69 -2.73 11.12
CA TYR A 81 3.90 -3.06 9.94
C TYR A 81 3.27 -1.83 9.27
N TYR A 82 2.72 -0.87 10.04
CA TYR A 82 2.06 0.30 9.44
C TYR A 82 3.03 1.24 8.73
N THR A 83 4.24 1.42 9.27
CA THR A 83 5.28 2.20 8.59
C THR A 83 5.67 1.52 7.28
N LEU A 84 5.87 0.20 7.29
CA LEU A 84 6.23 -0.57 6.11
C LEU A 84 5.13 -0.53 5.04
N LEU A 85 3.87 -0.69 5.45
CA LEU A 85 2.71 -0.65 4.56
C LEU A 85 2.49 0.75 3.97
N ASN A 86 2.73 1.81 4.74
CA ASN A 86 2.70 3.18 4.23
C ASN A 86 3.75 3.44 3.14
N THR A 87 4.99 2.98 3.35
CA THR A 87 6.05 3.06 2.35
C THR A 87 5.70 2.24 1.12
N MET A 88 5.14 1.03 1.31
CA MET A 88 4.71 0.17 0.22
C MET A 88 3.58 0.82 -0.60
N LEU A 89 2.50 1.27 0.03
CA LEU A 89 1.40 1.95 -0.66
C LEU A 89 1.88 3.18 -1.43
N SER A 90 2.83 3.94 -0.88
CA SER A 90 3.41 5.09 -1.58
C SER A 90 4.15 4.70 -2.86
N ALA A 91 4.77 3.51 -2.89
CA ALA A 91 5.38 2.96 -4.10
C ALA A 91 4.33 2.34 -5.06
N LEU A 92 3.27 1.72 -4.54
CA LEU A 92 2.26 1.01 -5.35
C LEU A 92 1.49 1.94 -6.31
N GLY A 93 1.28 3.21 -5.97
CA GLY A 93 0.64 4.19 -6.86
C GLY A 93 1.43 4.49 -8.14
N GLU A 94 2.70 4.08 -8.22
CA GLU A 94 3.54 4.23 -9.42
C GLU A 94 3.41 3.05 -10.40
N PHE A 95 2.75 1.95 -10.01
CA PHE A 95 2.57 0.74 -10.83
C PHE A 95 1.15 0.71 -11.40
N ASN A 96 1.00 0.38 -12.69
CA ASN A 96 -0.32 0.39 -13.35
C ASN A 96 -0.88 -1.02 -13.65
N GLU A 97 -0.38 -2.03 -12.95
CA GLU A 97 -0.73 -3.43 -13.22
C GLU A 97 -2.07 -3.84 -12.58
N PRO A 98 -2.86 -4.73 -13.23
CA PRO A 98 -4.19 -5.14 -12.74
C PRO A 98 -4.20 -5.72 -11.32
N GLU A 99 -3.23 -6.55 -10.98
CA GLU A 99 -3.12 -7.30 -9.72
C GLU A 99 -2.77 -6.39 -8.55
N VAL A 100 -1.87 -5.43 -8.77
CA VAL A 100 -1.53 -4.39 -7.79
C VAL A 100 -2.76 -3.57 -7.43
N LYS A 101 -3.51 -3.15 -8.45
CA LYS A 101 -4.76 -2.42 -8.26
C LYS A 101 -5.79 -3.25 -7.48
N LEU A 102 -5.90 -4.56 -7.73
CA LEU A 102 -6.79 -5.43 -6.95
C LEU A 102 -6.42 -5.44 -5.47
N ALA A 103 -5.14 -5.57 -5.14
CA ALA A 103 -4.66 -5.51 -3.76
C ALA A 103 -4.93 -4.14 -3.10
N VAL A 104 -4.70 -3.03 -3.81
CA VAL A 104 -5.00 -1.69 -3.27
C VAL A 104 -6.50 -1.50 -3.05
N VAL A 105 -7.36 -2.02 -3.93
CA VAL A 105 -8.82 -2.01 -3.74
C VAL A 105 -9.23 -2.82 -2.50
N GLU A 106 -8.62 -3.98 -2.28
CA GLU A 106 -8.86 -4.80 -1.08
C GLU A 106 -8.50 -4.03 0.19
N ILE A 107 -7.30 -3.44 0.24
CA ILE A 107 -6.82 -2.66 1.38
C ILE A 107 -7.75 -1.47 1.66
N ALA A 108 -8.19 -0.74 0.62
CA ALA A 108 -9.09 0.39 0.78
C ALA A 108 -10.47 -0.03 1.36
N SER A 109 -10.95 -1.21 0.97
CA SER A 109 -12.32 -1.67 1.27
C SER A 109 -12.44 -2.48 2.55
N SER A 110 -11.36 -3.13 3.02
CA SER A 110 -11.39 -3.96 4.23
C SER A 110 -11.39 -3.13 5.52
N GLU A 111 -12.16 -3.58 6.52
CA GLU A 111 -12.19 -3.00 7.86
C GLU A 111 -11.01 -3.46 8.74
N ASP A 112 -10.20 -4.43 8.28
CA ASP A 112 -9.06 -4.98 9.03
C ASP A 112 -7.86 -4.03 9.07
N TYR A 113 -7.86 -2.98 8.24
CA TYR A 113 -6.79 -2.00 8.13
C TYR A 113 -7.11 -0.71 8.89
N PRO A 114 -6.10 -0.06 9.51
CA PRO A 114 -6.29 1.25 10.12
C PRO A 114 -6.77 2.31 9.13
N ILE A 115 -7.45 3.33 9.65
CA ILE A 115 -8.00 4.44 8.87
C ILE A 115 -6.94 5.08 7.96
N ASP A 116 -5.74 5.37 8.48
CA ASP A 116 -4.69 6.05 7.71
C ASP A 116 -4.20 5.22 6.52
N ILE A 117 -4.12 3.89 6.69
CA ILE A 117 -3.74 2.95 5.63
C ILE A 117 -4.81 2.93 4.54
N ARG A 118 -6.08 2.85 4.93
CA ARG A 118 -7.21 2.83 4.00
C ARG A 118 -7.31 4.14 3.22
N LYS A 119 -7.13 5.29 3.88
CA LYS A 119 -7.03 6.60 3.22
C LYS A 119 -5.95 6.61 2.16
N LYS A 120 -4.74 6.16 2.53
CA LYS A 120 -3.61 6.10 1.61
C LYS A 120 -3.86 5.17 0.42
N ALA A 121 -4.55 4.05 0.64
CA ALA A 121 -4.95 3.16 -0.44
C ALA A 121 -5.95 3.84 -1.39
N ILE A 122 -6.97 4.54 -0.86
CA ILE A 122 -7.93 5.31 -1.67
C ILE A 122 -7.23 6.40 -2.49
N ASP A 123 -6.30 7.15 -1.89
CA ASP A 123 -5.52 8.18 -2.60
C ASP A 123 -4.73 7.57 -3.77
N ASN A 124 -4.10 6.42 -3.53
CA ASN A 124 -3.35 5.71 -4.57
C ASN A 124 -4.24 5.21 -5.72
N LEU A 125 -5.51 4.89 -5.47
CA LEU A 125 -6.43 4.49 -6.52
C LEU A 125 -6.62 5.57 -7.58
N GLY A 126 -6.46 6.85 -7.23
CA GLY A 126 -6.45 7.97 -8.17
C GLY A 126 -5.27 7.95 -9.14
N ALA A 127 -4.14 7.36 -8.74
CA ALA A 127 -2.91 7.30 -9.55
C ALA A 127 -2.95 6.24 -10.66
N PHE A 128 -3.79 5.20 -10.54
CA PHE A 128 -3.90 4.12 -11.54
C PHE A 128 -4.62 4.54 -12.84
N LYS A 129 -5.18 5.76 -12.92
CA LYS A 129 -5.91 6.24 -14.11
C LYS A 129 -6.99 5.25 -14.61
N ASP A 130 -7.61 4.51 -13.70
CA ASP A 130 -8.62 3.50 -14.02
C ASP A 130 -9.93 3.79 -13.26
N ALA A 131 -10.85 4.48 -13.92
CA ALA A 131 -12.16 4.84 -13.39
C ALA A 131 -13.00 3.64 -12.91
N ARG A 132 -12.69 2.41 -13.35
CA ARG A 132 -13.42 1.19 -12.95
C ARG A 132 -13.27 0.86 -11.46
N VAL A 133 -12.35 1.50 -10.75
CA VAL A 133 -12.20 1.37 -9.28
C VAL A 133 -13.28 2.13 -8.52
N ILE A 134 -13.83 3.21 -9.08
CA ILE A 134 -14.82 4.08 -8.42
C ILE A 134 -16.02 3.26 -7.90
N PRO A 135 -16.73 2.45 -8.71
CA PRO A 135 -17.87 1.68 -8.21
C PRO A 135 -17.51 0.61 -7.18
N LYS A 136 -16.23 0.23 -7.06
CA LYS A 136 -15.76 -0.73 -6.04
C LYS A 136 -15.51 -0.06 -4.69
N ILE A 137 -15.09 1.20 -4.69
CA ILE A 137 -14.72 1.96 -3.49
C ILE A 137 -15.91 2.74 -2.94
N LEU A 138 -16.80 3.22 -3.81
CA LEU A 138 -17.93 4.05 -3.41
C LEU A 138 -18.84 3.44 -2.32
N PRO A 139 -19.13 2.11 -2.31
CA PRO A 139 -19.91 1.47 -1.24
C PRO A 139 -19.35 1.66 0.18
N ILE A 140 -18.07 2.00 0.33
CA ILE A 140 -17.46 2.31 1.64
C ILE A 140 -18.25 3.41 2.36
N LEU A 141 -18.78 4.40 1.63
CA LEU A 141 -19.55 5.52 2.18
C LEU A 141 -20.99 5.16 2.57
N GLU A 142 -21.44 3.92 2.36
CA GLU A 142 -22.74 3.46 2.87
C GLU A 142 -22.74 3.29 4.40
N ASN A 143 -21.57 2.98 4.97
CA ASN A 143 -21.40 2.93 6.42
C ASN A 143 -21.10 4.33 6.97
N LYS A 144 -21.87 4.77 7.97
CA LYS A 144 -21.74 6.09 8.58
C LYS A 144 -20.38 6.35 9.22
N GLU A 145 -19.76 5.31 9.79
CA GLU A 145 -18.45 5.41 10.44
C GLU A 145 -17.32 5.66 9.42
N ASN A 146 -17.59 5.37 8.15
CA ASN A 146 -16.65 5.55 7.05
C ASN A 146 -16.71 6.94 6.41
N TYR A 147 -17.48 7.89 6.96
CA TYR A 147 -17.50 9.30 6.50
C TYR A 147 -16.09 9.92 6.45
N VAL A 148 -15.18 9.43 7.30
CA VAL A 148 -13.77 9.83 7.35
C VAL A 148 -13.01 9.65 6.02
N TYR A 149 -13.51 8.85 5.09
CA TYR A 149 -12.92 8.63 3.75
C TYR A 149 -13.51 9.50 2.65
N TYR A 150 -14.48 10.36 2.97
CA TYR A 150 -15.19 11.18 1.97
C TYR A 150 -14.24 12.01 1.11
N ASP A 151 -13.34 12.77 1.73
CA ASP A 151 -12.42 13.66 1.00
C ASP A 151 -11.47 12.84 0.10
N ASN A 152 -10.91 11.74 0.61
CA ASN A 152 -10.05 10.84 -0.16
C ASN A 152 -10.77 10.25 -1.39
N ILE A 153 -12.03 9.80 -1.22
CA ILE A 153 -12.83 9.23 -2.32
C ILE A 153 -13.17 10.32 -3.35
N LEU A 154 -13.48 11.52 -2.89
CA LEU A 154 -13.77 12.65 -3.78
C LEU A 154 -12.51 13.04 -4.57
N ASP A 155 -11.37 13.19 -3.91
CA ASP A 155 -10.08 13.49 -4.54
C ASP A 155 -9.69 12.41 -5.55
N MET A 156 -9.86 11.13 -5.22
CA MET A 156 -9.68 10.02 -6.15
C MET A 156 -10.53 10.20 -7.42
N VAL A 157 -11.81 10.55 -7.28
CA VAL A 157 -12.70 10.81 -8.42
C VAL A 157 -12.22 12.00 -9.27
N TYR A 158 -11.75 13.08 -8.64
CA TYR A 158 -11.17 14.23 -9.35
C TYR A 158 -9.86 13.87 -10.08
N MET A 159 -8.97 13.10 -9.45
CA MET A 159 -7.72 12.65 -10.07
C MET A 159 -7.96 11.76 -11.30
N LEU A 160 -9.04 10.97 -11.26
CA LEU A 160 -9.46 10.13 -12.38
C LEU A 160 -10.17 10.92 -13.50
N GLY A 161 -10.50 12.21 -13.28
CA GLY A 161 -11.20 13.05 -14.26
C GLY A 161 -12.69 12.69 -14.43
N GLU A 162 -13.25 12.07 -13.40
CA GLU A 162 -14.59 11.45 -13.40
C GLU A 162 -15.60 12.26 -12.55
N GLU A 163 -15.25 13.48 -12.17
CA GLU A 163 -16.03 14.32 -11.25
C GLU A 163 -17.40 14.70 -11.80
N LYS A 164 -17.52 14.88 -13.12
CA LYS A 164 -18.80 15.22 -13.77
C LYS A 164 -19.82 14.08 -13.67
N ILE A 165 -19.35 12.85 -13.53
CA ILE A 165 -20.20 11.65 -13.47
C ILE A 165 -20.45 11.27 -12.00
N TRP A 166 -19.41 11.26 -11.17
CA TRP A 166 -19.46 10.62 -9.86
C TRP A 166 -19.52 11.57 -8.66
N ALA A 167 -19.10 12.84 -8.78
CA ALA A 167 -18.98 13.71 -7.61
C ALA A 167 -20.31 13.93 -6.87
N GLU A 168 -21.43 14.03 -7.60
CA GLU A 168 -22.75 14.16 -7.00
C GLU A 168 -23.16 12.90 -6.23
N GLN A 169 -22.85 11.72 -6.76
CA GLN A 169 -23.14 10.46 -6.07
C GLN A 169 -22.30 10.32 -4.79
N VAL A 170 -21.01 10.67 -4.83
CA VAL A 170 -20.14 10.70 -3.65
C VAL A 170 -20.74 11.61 -2.56
N ARG A 171 -21.14 12.84 -2.93
CA ARG A 171 -21.76 13.81 -2.00
C ARG A 171 -23.06 13.28 -1.39
N ARG A 172 -23.93 12.65 -2.18
CA ARG A 172 -25.19 12.07 -1.68
C ARG A 172 -24.97 10.94 -0.69
N MET A 173 -24.03 10.04 -0.98
CA MET A 173 -23.72 8.93 -0.09
C MET A 173 -23.11 9.41 1.23
N ALA A 174 -22.19 10.37 1.17
CA ALA A 174 -21.63 11.00 2.36
C ALA A 174 -22.68 11.77 3.18
N TYR A 175 -23.60 12.47 2.52
CA TYR A 175 -24.73 13.13 3.19
C TYR A 175 -25.59 12.12 3.95
N LYS A 176 -25.99 11.00 3.30
CA LYS A 176 -26.76 9.93 3.94
C LYS A 176 -26.04 9.34 5.16
N ALA A 177 -24.74 9.08 5.03
CA ALA A 177 -23.89 8.63 6.13
C ALA A 177 -23.90 9.62 7.31
N SER A 178 -23.71 10.91 7.04
CA SER A 178 -23.65 11.95 8.09
C SER A 178 -24.96 12.14 8.86
N PHE A 179 -26.12 11.99 8.22
CA PHE A 179 -27.43 12.16 8.88
C PHE A 179 -27.77 11.00 9.81
N SER A 180 -27.46 9.77 9.41
CA SER A 180 -27.67 8.59 10.28
C SER A 180 -26.82 8.60 11.56
N ARG A 181 -25.75 9.40 11.60
CA ARG A 181 -24.94 9.59 12.81
C ARG A 181 -25.66 10.49 13.83
N ARG A 182 -26.35 11.53 13.38
CA ARG A 182 -27.04 12.51 14.25
C ARG A 182 -28.34 12.00 14.86
N GLU A 183 -28.97 10.98 14.29
CA GLU A 183 -30.21 10.38 14.83
C GLU A 183 -29.95 9.37 15.96
N HIS A 184 -28.69 8.96 16.16
CA HIS A 184 -28.29 7.93 17.13
C HIS A 184 -27.30 8.44 18.20
N GLU A 185 -27.01 9.75 18.21
CA GLU A 185 -26.33 10.48 19.29
C GLU A 185 -27.37 11.22 20.14
#